data_AF-A0A518K281-F1
#
_entry.id   AF-A0A518K281-F1
#
_cell.length_a   1.000
_cell.length_b   1.000
_cell.length_c   1.000
_cell.angle_alpha   90.00
_cell.angle_beta   90.00
_cell.angle_gamma   90.00
#
_symmetry.space_group_name_H-M   'P 1'
#
loop_
_entity.id
_entity.type
_entity.pdbx_description
1 polymer ?
#
loop_
_entity_poly.entity_id
_entity_poly.type
_entity_poly.pdbx_seq_one_letter_code
_entity_poly.pdbx_strand_id
1 'polypeptide(L)'
;MSPRVTGRVGRGNPANAPAASPADIARCLRELAEETEALADKHTERLDYEGYSGLAERAAELKAVAKAILAEDLAAVIAEMIAQAEDHLSSIHELCEEGGAS
;
A
#
# COMPACT_ATOMS: atom_id res chain seq x y z
N MET A 1 40.45 45.12 1.72
CA MET A 1 39.10 45.36 2.27
C MET A 1 38.10 44.60 1.39
N SER A 2 37.08 44.00 2.01
CA SER A 2 36.20 42.89 1.57
C SER A 2 35.51 43.03 0.20
N PRO A 3 34.98 41.90 -0.34
CA PRO A 3 33.58 41.63 -0.07
C PRO A 3 33.34 40.19 0.42
N ARG A 4 32.67 40.05 1.57
CA ARG A 4 31.97 38.83 1.96
C ARG A 4 30.54 38.96 1.44
N VAL A 5 30.27 38.44 0.24
CA VAL A 5 28.91 38.07 -0.14
C VAL A 5 28.66 36.72 0.50
N THR A 6 28.06 36.73 1.68
CA THR A 6 27.51 35.52 2.29
C THR A 6 26.37 35.05 1.38
N GLY A 7 26.60 33.93 0.70
CA GLY A 7 25.58 33.24 -0.07
C GLY A 7 24.38 32.97 0.83
N ARG A 8 23.31 33.76 0.63
CA ARG A 8 21.98 33.43 1.11
C ARG A 8 21.60 32.17 0.35
N VAL A 9 21.81 31.01 0.96
CA VAL A 9 21.27 29.75 0.46
C VAL A 9 19.77 29.95 0.45
N GLY A 10 19.21 30.20 -0.74
CA GLY A 10 17.77 30.32 -0.91
C GLY A 10 17.18 29.02 -0.39
N ARG A 11 16.45 29.09 0.72
CA ARG A 11 15.50 28.04 1.05
C ARG A 11 14.53 28.02 -0.11
N GLY A 12 14.67 27.02 -0.98
CA GLY A 12 13.81 26.85 -2.15
C GLY A 12 12.35 26.92 -1.67
N ASN A 13 11.52 27.62 -2.43
CA ASN A 13 10.10 27.68 -2.19
C ASN A 13 9.55 26.23 -2.22
N PRO A 14 8.89 25.72 -1.16
CA PRO A 14 8.34 24.37 -1.16
C PRO A 14 7.31 24.15 -2.28
N ALA A 15 6.76 25.23 -2.85
CA ALA A 15 5.90 25.20 -4.04
C ALA A 15 6.63 24.77 -5.34
N ASN A 16 7.95 24.64 -5.33
CA ASN A 16 8.77 24.18 -6.46
C ASN A 16 9.36 22.78 -6.26
N ALA A 17 8.93 22.05 -5.23
CA ALA A 17 9.21 20.63 -5.16
C ALA A 17 8.53 19.96 -6.38
N PRO A 18 9.26 19.18 -7.19
CA PRO A 18 8.64 18.48 -8.31
C PRO A 18 7.52 17.59 -7.76
N ALA A 19 6.33 17.67 -8.37
CA ALA A 19 5.25 16.75 -8.05
C ALA A 19 5.75 15.32 -8.26
N ALA A 20 5.52 14.45 -7.28
CA ALA A 20 5.91 13.04 -7.38
C ALA A 20 5.25 12.44 -8.62
N SER A 21 6.04 11.73 -9.44
CA SER A 21 5.48 11.08 -10.62
C SER A 21 4.55 9.93 -10.20
N PRO A 22 3.57 9.51 -11.03
CA PRO A 22 2.77 8.31 -10.76
C PRO A 22 3.63 7.08 -10.48
N ALA A 23 4.78 6.96 -11.14
CA ALA A 23 5.75 5.88 -10.90
C ALA A 23 6.41 5.97 -9.53
N ASP A 24 6.73 7.18 -9.05
CA ASP A 24 7.26 7.38 -7.70
C ASP A 24 6.21 7.03 -6.65
N ILE A 25 4.95 7.46 -6.85
CA ILE A 25 3.85 7.16 -5.93
C ILE A 25 3.62 5.64 -5.87
N ALA A 26 3.50 4.98 -7.02
CA ALA A 26 3.31 3.52 -7.09
C ALA A 26 4.50 2.75 -6.49
N ARG A 27 5.73 3.25 -6.64
CA ARG A 27 6.91 2.69 -5.97
C ARG A 27 6.81 2.85 -4.45
N CYS A 28 6.52 4.05 -3.94
CA CYS A 28 6.37 4.28 -2.50
C CYS A 28 5.26 3.43 -1.88
N LEU A 29 4.14 3.21 -2.59
CA LEU A 29 3.07 2.35 -2.12
C LEU A 29 3.48 0.88 -2.04
N ARG A 30 4.29 0.39 -3.00
CA ARG A 30 4.85 -0.97 -2.94
C ARG A 30 5.83 -1.13 -1.79
N GLU A 31 6.74 -0.17 -1.62
CA GLU A 31 7.69 -0.16 -0.49
C GLU A 31 6.93 -0.19 0.85
N LEU A 32 5.88 0.63 1.01
CA LEU A 32 5.05 0.63 2.20
C LEU A 32 4.28 -0.69 2.41
N ALA A 33 3.81 -1.31 1.32
CA ALA A 33 3.14 -2.60 1.41
C ALA A 33 4.09 -3.69 1.90
N GLU A 34 5.33 -3.73 1.40
CA GLU A 34 6.37 -4.67 1.84
C GLU A 34 6.73 -4.47 3.32
N GLU A 35 6.85 -3.22 3.77
CA GLU A 35 7.06 -2.91 5.19
C GLU A 35 5.88 -3.36 6.06
N THR A 36 4.65 -3.21 5.56
CA THR A 36 3.43 -3.62 6.26
C THR A 36 3.34 -5.15 6.36
N GLU A 37 3.71 -5.90 5.31
CA GLU A 37 3.79 -7.36 5.34
C GLU A 37 4.86 -7.83 6.33
N ALA A 38 6.05 -7.24 6.29
CA ALA A 38 7.11 -7.59 7.24
C ALA A 38 6.69 -7.34 8.70
N LEU A 39 5.89 -6.30 8.94
CA LEU A 39 5.31 -6.04 10.25
C LEU A 39 4.25 -7.10 10.62
N ALA A 40 3.38 -7.47 9.68
CA ALA A 40 2.38 -8.52 9.87
C ALA A 40 3.03 -9.87 10.22
N ASP A 41 4.07 -10.26 9.48
CA ASP A 41 4.83 -11.48 9.72
C ASP A 41 5.45 -11.48 11.12
N LYS A 42 6.06 -10.35 11.51
CA LYS A 42 6.66 -10.20 12.84
C LYS A 42 5.63 -10.31 13.97
N HIS A 43 4.42 -9.76 13.81
CA HIS A 43 3.37 -9.93 14.81
C HIS A 43 2.85 -11.37 14.86
N THR A 44 2.74 -12.02 13.69
CA THR A 44 2.36 -13.44 13.56
C THR A 44 3.36 -14.36 14.27
N GLU A 45 4.66 -14.17 14.04
CA GLU A 45 5.74 -14.91 14.71
C GLU A 45 5.71 -14.77 16.24
N ARG A 46 5.23 -13.63 16.74
CA ARG A 46 5.12 -13.32 18.16
C ARG A 46 3.79 -13.77 18.78
N LEU A 47 2.89 -14.37 18.00
CA LEU A 47 1.52 -14.70 18.39
C LEU A 47 0.74 -13.47 18.91
N ASP A 48 1.10 -12.29 18.42
CA ASP A 48 0.50 -11.00 18.77
C ASP A 48 -0.60 -10.67 17.75
N TYR A 49 -1.74 -11.35 17.90
CA TYR A 49 -2.85 -11.24 16.96
C TYR A 49 -3.53 -9.85 16.96
N GLU A 50 -3.48 -9.12 18.08
CA GLU A 50 -3.95 -7.73 18.14
C GLU A 50 -3.05 -6.82 17.30
N GLY A 51 -1.73 -7.00 17.37
CA GLY A 51 -0.77 -6.27 16.55
C GLY A 51 -0.79 -6.63 15.06
N TYR A 52 -1.16 -7.87 14.73
CA TYR A 52 -1.29 -8.35 13.35
C TYR A 52 -2.58 -7.87 12.65
N SER A 53 -3.66 -7.64 13.40
CA SER A 53 -5.01 -7.46 12.85
C SER A 53 -5.09 -6.36 11.79
N GLY A 54 -5.48 -6.75 10.57
CA GLY A 54 -5.67 -5.82 9.44
C GLY A 54 -4.40 -5.43 8.69
N LEU A 55 -3.21 -5.90 9.08
CA LEU A 55 -1.95 -5.52 8.41
C LEU A 55 -1.80 -6.21 7.05
N ALA A 56 -2.13 -7.49 6.95
CA ALA A 56 -2.05 -8.23 5.69
C ALA A 56 -3.02 -7.65 4.64
N GLU A 57 -4.22 -7.29 5.07
CA GLU A 57 -5.25 -6.65 4.24
C GLU A 57 -4.79 -5.28 3.75
N ARG A 58 -4.23 -4.45 4.64
CA ARG A 58 -3.68 -3.13 4.26
C ARG A 58 -2.54 -3.25 3.26
N ALA A 59 -1.65 -4.24 3.43
CA ALA A 59 -0.59 -4.45 2.46
C ALA A 59 -1.13 -4.85 1.07
N ALA A 60 -2.13 -5.72 1.03
CA ALA A 60 -2.80 -6.10 -0.21
C ALA A 60 -3.47 -4.90 -0.89
N GLU A 61 -4.16 -4.04 -0.13
CA GLU A 61 -4.76 -2.79 -0.61
C GLU A 61 -3.71 -1.86 -1.23
N LEU A 62 -2.59 -1.63 -0.54
CA LEU A 62 -1.50 -0.78 -1.03
C LEU A 62 -0.92 -1.29 -2.36
N LYS A 63 -0.74 -2.62 -2.50
CA LYS A 63 -0.29 -3.25 -3.75
C LYS A 63 -1.31 -3.07 -4.86
N ALA A 64 -2.60 -3.23 -4.57
CA ALA A 64 -3.66 -3.06 -5.55
C ALA A 64 -3.74 -1.61 -6.06
N VAL A 65 -3.64 -0.62 -5.17
CA VAL A 65 -3.59 0.79 -5.55
C VAL A 65 -2.34 1.11 -6.37
N ALA A 66 -1.17 0.58 -5.99
CA ALA A 66 0.05 0.76 -6.76
C ALA A 66 -0.07 0.20 -8.19
N LYS A 67 -0.71 -0.97 -8.34
CA LYS A 67 -1.01 -1.58 -9.64
C LYS A 67 -1.94 -0.70 -10.47
N ALA A 68 -3.01 -0.19 -9.85
CA ALA A 68 -3.99 0.67 -10.52
C ALA A 68 -3.39 1.99 -11.04
N ILE A 69 -2.48 2.61 -10.29
CA ILE A 69 -1.82 3.88 -10.68
C ILE A 69 -1.02 3.74 -11.98
N LEU A 70 -0.41 2.57 -12.20
CA LEU A 70 0.42 2.29 -13.37
C LEU A 70 -0.33 1.56 -14.49
N ALA A 71 -1.62 1.27 -14.30
CA ALA A 71 -2.39 0.49 -15.23
C ALA A 71 -2.67 1.28 -16.51
N GLU A 72 -2.33 0.69 -17.66
CA GLU A 72 -2.77 1.20 -18.97
C GLU A 72 -4.30 1.07 -19.11
N ASP A 73 -4.87 0.01 -18.53
CA ASP A 73 -6.31 -0.22 -18.44
C ASP A 73 -6.74 -0.38 -16.97
N LEU A 74 -7.20 0.74 -16.40
CA LEU A 74 -7.70 0.78 -15.03
C LEU A 74 -8.96 -0.08 -14.85
N ALA A 75 -9.81 -0.19 -15.88
CA ALA A 75 -11.05 -0.96 -15.78
C ALA A 75 -10.75 -2.46 -15.67
N ALA A 76 -9.76 -2.96 -16.40
CA ALA A 76 -9.29 -4.34 -16.28
C ALA A 76 -8.76 -4.64 -14.87
N VAL A 77 -7.98 -3.72 -14.28
CA VAL A 77 -7.46 -3.88 -12.91
C VAL A 77 -8.58 -3.89 -11.87
N ILE A 78 -9.56 -2.98 -12.00
CA ILE A 78 -10.71 -2.95 -11.09
C ILE A 78 -11.55 -4.23 -11.22
N ALA A 79 -11.78 -4.72 -12.45
CA ALA A 79 -12.52 -5.96 -12.67
C ALA A 79 -11.82 -7.17 -12.03
N GLU A 80 -10.49 -7.26 -12.13
CA GLU A 80 -9.70 -8.29 -11.45
C GLU A 80 -9.84 -8.20 -9.92
N MET A 81 -9.78 -6.99 -9.35
CA MET A 81 -9.95 -6.79 -7.91
C MET A 81 -11.35 -7.19 -7.42
N ILE A 82 -12.39 -6.90 -8.20
CA ILE A 82 -13.76 -7.33 -7.89
C ILE A 82 -13.86 -8.84 -7.91
N ALA A 83 -13.34 -9.51 -8.95
CA ALA A 83 -13.38 -10.96 -9.06
C ALA A 83 -12.66 -11.65 -7.88
N GLN A 84 -11.50 -11.11 -7.45
CA GLN A 84 -10.80 -11.62 -6.26
C GLN A 84 -11.62 -11.46 -4.98
N ALA A 85 -12.31 -10.33 -4.82
CA ALA A 85 -13.18 -10.09 -3.66
C ALA A 85 -14.40 -11.04 -3.65
N GLU A 86 -14.97 -11.31 -4.82
CA GLU A 86 -16.07 -12.26 -4.98
C GLU A 86 -15.64 -13.69 -4.64
N ASP A 87 -14.46 -14.13 -5.10
CA ASP A 87 -13.89 -15.44 -4.78
C ASP A 87 -13.63 -15.59 -3.27
N HIS A 88 -13.08 -14.55 -2.62
CA HIS A 88 -12.86 -14.55 -1.18
C HIS A 88 -14.19 -14.62 -0.40
N LEU A 89 -15.22 -13.89 -0.82
CA LEU A 89 -16.55 -13.97 -0.21
C LEU A 89 -17.17 -15.36 -0.35
N SER A 90 -17.01 -16.01 -1.51
CA SER A 90 -17.48 -17.39 -1.71
C SER A 90 -16.79 -18.35 -0.74
N SER A 91 -15.46 -18.22 -0.59
CA SER A 91 -14.68 -19.06 0.31
C SER A 91 -15.11 -18.88 1.78
N ILE A 92 -15.43 -17.65 2.20
CA ILE A 92 -15.96 -17.37 3.54
C ILE A 92 -17.33 -18.02 3.73
N HIS A 93 -18.23 -17.91 2.75
CA HIS A 93 -19.55 -18.54 2.83
C HIS A 93 -19.45 -20.05 2.99
N GLU A 94 -18.60 -20.72 2.20
CA GLU A 94 -18.36 -22.17 2.30
C GLU A 94 -17.89 -22.56 3.71
N LEU A 95 -16.91 -21.84 4.27
CA LEU A 95 -16.42 -22.09 5.63
C LEU A 95 -17.49 -21.87 6.71
N CYS A 96 -18.36 -20.88 6.54
CA CYS A 96 -19.46 -20.59 7.47
C CYS A 96 -20.56 -21.67 7.40
N GLU A 97 -20.87 -22.18 6.21
CA GLU A 97 -21.86 -23.24 6.02
C GLU A 97 -21.37 -24.58 6.59
N GLU A 98 -20.08 -24.90 6.42
CA GLU A 98 -19.47 -26.10 7.00
C GLU A 98 -19.32 -26.03 8.53
N GLY A 99 -19.08 -24.83 9.08
CA GLY A 99 -18.95 -24.60 10.53
C GLY A 99 -20.27 -24.59 11.31
N GLY A 100 -21.42 -24.46 10.65
CA GLY A 100 -22.75 -24.44 11.26
C GLY A 100 -23.38 -25.81 11.51
N ALA A 101 -22.73 -26.90 11.07
CA ALA A 101 -23.25 -28.26 11.14
C ALA A 101 -22.80 -29.07 12.37
N SER A 102 -22.19 -28.43 13.39
CA SER A 102 -21.73 -29.09 14.63
C SER A 102 -22.66 -28.86 15.82
#